data_AF-A0A8S9U542-F1
#
_entry.id   AF-A0A8S9U542-F1
#
_cell.length_a   1.000
_cell.length_b   1.000
_cell.length_c   1.000
_cell.angle_alpha   90.00
_cell.angle_beta   90.00
_cell.angle_gamma   90.00
#
_symmetry.space_group_name_H-M   'P 1'
#
loop_
_entity.id
_entity.type
_entity.pdbx_description
1 polymer ?
#
loop_
_entity_poly.entity_id
_entity_poly.type
_entity_poly.pdbx_seq_one_letter_code
_entity_poly.pdbx_strand_id
1 'polypeptide(L)'
;MQLKSNITSLRTAVCTVVEPMLKMTDQIQYETITGSEQQDSSSCGLWCLVVLELLLFGATHDKWSNYWSDSLYEAGGYLRMRYLHKVIKLQSHFPVEDEPEEEK
;
A
#
# COMPACT_ATOMS: atom_id res chain seq x y z
N MET A 1 22.94 -9.19 2.33
CA MET A 1 22.31 -10.51 2.19
C MET A 1 20.95 -10.67 2.90
N GLN A 2 20.47 -9.73 3.72
CA GLN A 2 19.22 -9.89 4.49
C GLN A 2 17.92 -9.64 3.70
N LEU A 3 17.89 -8.68 2.76
CA LEU A 3 16.66 -8.28 2.05
C LEU A 3 15.97 -9.45 1.31
N LYS A 4 16.74 -10.24 0.54
CA LYS A 4 16.19 -11.38 -0.21
C LYS A 4 15.59 -12.44 0.72
N SER A 5 16.27 -12.73 1.82
CA SER A 5 15.75 -13.67 2.83
C SER A 5 14.46 -13.15 3.48
N ASN A 6 14.39 -11.85 3.79
CA ASN A 6 13.21 -11.24 4.37
C ASN A 6 12.00 -11.28 3.42
N ILE A 7 12.23 -11.01 2.12
CA ILE A 7 11.18 -11.10 1.10
C ILE A 7 10.66 -12.54 0.96
N THR A 8 11.55 -13.54 0.95
CA THR A 8 11.14 -14.95 0.92
C THR A 8 10.32 -15.32 2.15
N SER A 9 10.75 -14.94 3.34
CA SER A 9 10.00 -15.19 4.58
C SER A 9 8.63 -14.52 4.58
N LEU A 10 8.55 -13.27 4.10
CA LEU A 10 7.29 -12.55 3.97
C LEU A 10 6.34 -13.24 3.00
N ARG A 11 6.85 -13.63 1.81
CA ARG A 11 6.06 -14.37 0.82
C ARG A 11 5.50 -15.65 1.40
N THR A 12 6.33 -16.46 2.08
CA THR A 12 5.87 -17.70 2.72
C THR A 12 4.79 -17.43 3.76
N ALA A 13 4.96 -16.40 4.60
CA ALA A 13 3.99 -16.05 5.62
C ALA A 13 2.64 -15.62 5.01
N VAL A 14 2.67 -14.79 3.97
CA VAL A 14 1.45 -14.35 3.27
C VAL A 14 0.77 -15.53 2.57
N CYS A 15 1.51 -16.39 1.85
CA CYS A 15 0.95 -17.61 1.24
C CYS A 15 0.23 -18.50 2.26
N THR A 16 0.87 -18.75 3.40
CA THR A 16 0.33 -19.65 4.44
C THR A 16 -0.98 -19.15 5.02
N VAL A 17 -1.23 -17.84 5.02
CA VAL A 17 -2.45 -17.23 5.54
C VAL A 17 -3.49 -17.00 4.44
N VAL A 18 -3.08 -16.38 3.33
CA VAL A 18 -3.98 -15.89 2.29
C VAL A 18 -4.51 -17.04 1.41
N GLU A 19 -3.68 -18.01 1.04
CA GLU A 19 -4.12 -19.09 0.16
C GLU A 19 -5.23 -19.96 0.78
N PRO A 20 -5.14 -20.38 2.06
CA PRO A 20 -6.25 -21.08 2.72
C PRO A 20 -7.50 -20.21 2.86
N MET A 21 -7.35 -18.93 3.21
CA MET A 21 -8.48 -18.00 3.36
C MET A 21 -9.25 -17.82 2.05
N LEU A 22 -8.55 -17.79 0.92
CA LEU A 22 -9.16 -17.63 -0.41
C LEU A 22 -9.51 -18.94 -1.10
N LYS A 23 -9.16 -20.10 -0.53
CA LYS A 23 -9.25 -21.43 -1.17
C LYS A 23 -8.49 -21.48 -2.51
N MET A 24 -7.32 -20.84 -2.56
CA MET A 24 -6.47 -20.65 -3.74
C MET A 24 -5.06 -21.24 -3.54
N THR A 25 -4.97 -22.40 -2.88
CA THR A 25 -3.70 -23.11 -2.64
C THR A 25 -2.90 -23.25 -3.93
N ASP A 26 -1.64 -22.82 -3.89
CA ASP A 26 -0.69 -22.82 -5.01
C ASP A 26 -1.11 -21.99 -6.24
N GLN A 27 -2.12 -21.14 -6.13
CA GLN A 27 -2.63 -20.32 -7.24
C GLN A 27 -2.23 -18.84 -7.14
N ILE A 28 -1.67 -18.40 -6.00
CA ILE A 28 -1.29 -16.99 -5.81
C ILE A 28 0.13 -16.75 -6.33
N GLN A 29 0.25 -15.82 -7.26
CA GLN A 29 1.52 -15.35 -7.78
C GLN A 29 1.96 -14.08 -7.06
N TYR A 30 3.28 -13.95 -6.86
CA TYR A 30 3.89 -12.78 -6.23
C TYR A 30 4.85 -12.16 -7.21
N GLU A 31 4.65 -10.87 -7.44
CA GLU A 31 5.53 -10.06 -8.27
C GLU A 31 6.18 -8.99 -7.41
N THR A 32 7.50 -8.84 -7.56
CA THR A 32 8.22 -7.73 -6.97
C THR A 32 8.07 -6.54 -7.89
N ILE A 33 7.47 -5.47 -7.40
CA ILE A 33 7.45 -4.19 -8.11
C ILE A 33 8.85 -3.59 -8.01
N THR A 34 9.44 -3.27 -9.16
CA THR A 34 10.74 -2.61 -9.27
C THR A 34 10.55 -1.23 -9.90
N GLY A 35 11.45 -0.30 -9.60
CA GLY A 35 11.37 1.07 -10.15
C GLY A 35 10.58 2.06 -9.30
N SER A 36 10.41 1.79 -8.00
CA SER A 36 9.90 2.76 -7.01
C SER A 36 10.71 2.65 -5.73
N GLU A 37 11.83 3.38 -5.65
CA GLU A 37 12.74 3.36 -4.51
C GLU A 37 12.60 4.61 -3.66
N GLN A 38 12.34 4.43 -2.36
CA GLN A 38 12.29 5.56 -1.45
C GLN A 38 13.66 6.26 -1.34
N GLN A 39 13.68 7.58 -1.48
CA GLN A 39 14.88 8.41 -1.43
C GLN A 39 15.20 8.99 -0.04
N ASP A 40 14.34 8.77 0.95
CA ASP A 40 14.49 9.25 2.32
C ASP A 40 14.35 8.11 3.34
N SER A 41 14.23 8.41 4.64
CA SER A 41 14.04 7.41 5.70
C SER A 41 12.63 7.37 6.30
N SER A 42 11.68 8.15 5.77
CA SER A 42 10.39 8.42 6.45
C SER A 42 9.16 8.32 5.56
N SER A 43 9.31 8.15 4.25
CA SER A 43 8.19 8.18 3.29
C SER A 43 7.63 6.81 2.90
N CYS A 44 7.95 5.72 3.60
CA CYS A 44 7.64 4.37 3.10
C CYS A 44 6.13 4.13 3.03
N GLY A 45 5.39 4.61 4.03
CA GLY A 45 3.94 4.57 4.03
C GLY A 45 3.32 5.38 2.88
N LEU A 46 3.89 6.54 2.55
CA LEU A 46 3.43 7.36 1.42
C LEU A 46 3.60 6.60 0.10
N TRP A 47 4.78 6.04 -0.13
CA TRP A 47 5.07 5.31 -1.37
C TRP A 47 4.24 4.03 -1.49
N CYS A 48 3.95 3.33 -0.39
CA CYS A 48 3.00 2.22 -0.39
C CYS A 48 1.60 2.65 -0.86
N LEU A 49 1.11 3.81 -0.42
CA LEU A 49 -0.19 4.34 -0.87
C LEU A 49 -0.19 4.71 -2.35
N VAL A 50 0.90 5.33 -2.83
CA VAL A 50 1.06 5.67 -4.26
C VAL A 50 1.07 4.40 -5.11
N VAL A 51 1.91 3.42 -4.76
CA VAL A 51 2.00 2.14 -5.46
C VAL A 51 0.62 1.44 -5.48
N LEU A 52 -0.06 1.37 -4.34
CA LEU A 52 -1.40 0.78 -4.27
C LEU A 52 -2.40 1.49 -5.19
N GLU A 53 -2.39 2.83 -5.20
CA GLU A 53 -3.28 3.60 -6.07
C GLU A 53 -2.98 3.34 -7.55
N LEU A 54 -1.70 3.30 -7.97
CA LEU A 54 -1.32 2.99 -9.35
C LEU A 54 -1.77 1.58 -9.77
N LEU A 55 -1.60 0.58 -8.90
CA LEU A 55 -2.08 -0.79 -9.15
C LEU A 55 -3.60 -0.84 -9.32
N LEU A 56 -4.35 -0.12 -8.48
CA LEU A 56 -5.81 -0.01 -8.61
C LEU A 56 -6.23 0.70 -9.90
N PHE A 57 -5.40 1.59 -10.44
CA PHE A 57 -5.61 2.24 -11.74
C PHE A 57 -5.16 1.38 -12.94
N GLY A 58 -4.72 0.14 -12.71
CA GLY A 58 -4.34 -0.80 -13.77
C GLY A 58 -2.88 -0.73 -14.18
N ALA A 59 -2.00 -0.18 -13.33
CA ALA A 59 -0.57 -0.37 -13.51
C ALA A 59 -0.23 -1.86 -13.41
N THR A 60 0.53 -2.35 -14.37
CA THR A 60 1.07 -3.71 -14.43
C THR A 60 2.59 -3.63 -14.51
N HIS A 61 3.28 -4.74 -14.23
CA HIS A 61 4.74 -4.77 -14.27
C HIS A 61 5.30 -4.33 -15.64
N ASP A 62 4.68 -4.72 -16.75
CA ASP A 62 5.08 -4.33 -18.12
C ASP A 62 4.83 -2.85 -18.45
N LYS A 63 3.90 -2.20 -17.75
CA LYS A 63 3.50 -0.81 -17.99
C LYS A 63 3.90 0.14 -16.87
N TRP A 64 4.70 -0.32 -15.90
CA TRP A 64 5.01 0.45 -14.70
C TRP A 64 5.55 1.85 -15.02
N SER A 65 6.45 1.96 -16.00
CA SER A 65 7.02 3.24 -16.45
C SER A 65 6.03 4.22 -17.08
N ASN A 66 4.84 3.76 -17.49
CA ASN A 66 3.77 4.66 -17.97
C ASN A 66 3.02 5.34 -16.81
N TYR A 67 3.08 4.75 -15.61
CA TYR A 67 2.39 5.22 -14.41
C TYR A 67 3.34 5.87 -13.41
N TRP A 68 4.56 5.34 -13.29
CA TRP A 68 5.59 5.83 -12.41
C TRP A 68 6.59 6.73 -13.14
N SER A 69 6.88 7.89 -12.57
CA SER A 69 7.93 8.79 -12.99
C SER A 69 8.69 9.28 -11.76
N ASP A 70 10.01 9.44 -11.86
CA ASP A 70 10.82 9.99 -10.77
C ASP A 70 10.42 11.43 -10.40
N SER A 71 9.70 12.14 -11.28
CA SER A 71 9.09 13.44 -10.93
C SER A 71 8.08 13.35 -9.78
N LEU A 72 7.56 12.15 -9.45
CA LEU A 72 6.71 11.92 -8.29
C LEU A 72 7.41 12.21 -6.96
N TYR A 73 8.73 12.05 -6.87
CA TYR A 73 9.49 12.38 -5.66
C TYR A 73 9.37 13.88 -5.32
N GLU A 74 9.38 14.75 -6.33
CA GLU A 74 9.18 16.19 -6.18
C GLU A 74 7.74 16.53 -5.73
N ALA A 75 6.77 15.68 -6.07
CA ALA A 75 5.38 15.82 -5.67
C ALA A 75 5.08 15.28 -4.25
N GLY A 76 6.09 14.80 -3.51
CA GLY A 76 5.90 14.13 -2.22
C GLY A 76 5.13 14.96 -1.18
N GLY A 77 5.33 16.28 -1.14
CA GLY A 77 4.57 17.17 -0.26
C GLY A 77 3.09 17.25 -0.63
N TYR A 78 2.79 17.39 -1.92
CA TYR A 78 1.43 17.39 -2.45
C TYR A 78 0.72 16.05 -2.19
N LEU A 79 1.41 14.92 -2.44
CA LEU A 79 0.84 13.59 -2.26
C LEU A 79 0.43 13.35 -0.79
N ARG A 80 1.24 13.77 0.19
CA ARG A 80 0.88 13.71 1.62
C ARG A 80 -0.43 14.44 1.91
N MET A 81 -0.55 15.68 1.43
CA MET A 81 -1.77 16.47 1.61
C MET A 81 -2.97 15.83 0.92
N ARG A 82 -2.78 15.28 -0.29
CA ARG A 82 -3.83 14.57 -1.02
C ARG A 82 -4.37 13.37 -0.24
N TYR A 83 -3.49 12.54 0.33
CA TYR A 83 -3.91 11.39 1.13
C TYR A 83 -4.54 11.80 2.46
N LEU A 84 -4.00 12.81 3.15
CA LEU A 84 -4.61 13.36 4.35
C LEU A 84 -6.05 13.84 4.09
N HIS A 85 -6.25 14.58 3.00
CA HIS A 85 -7.58 15.05 2.61
C HIS A 85 -8.55 13.90 2.27
N LYS A 86 -8.07 12.82 1.63
CA LYS A 86 -8.89 11.61 1.39
C LYS A 86 -9.37 11.02 2.73
N VAL A 87 -8.50 10.92 3.74
CA VAL A 87 -8.85 10.38 5.06
C VAL A 87 -9.85 11.27 5.79
N ILE A 88 -9.62 12.58 5.84
CA ILE A 88 -10.56 13.54 6.46
C ILE A 88 -11.95 13.42 5.82
N LYS A 89 -12.00 13.33 4.49
CA LYS A 89 -13.26 13.14 3.78
C LYS A 89 -13.91 11.80 4.13
N LEU A 90 -13.15 10.71 4.25
CA LEU A 90 -13.72 9.41 4.64
C LEU A 90 -14.30 9.45 6.05
N GLN A 91 -13.60 10.08 7.00
CA GLN A 91 -14.06 10.23 8.38
C GLN A 91 -15.35 11.03 8.48
N SER A 92 -15.54 12.07 7.66
CA SER A 92 -16.79 12.83 7.67
C SER A 92 -18.01 12.04 7.18
N HIS A 93 -17.82 10.86 6.58
CA HIS A 93 -18.91 9.96 6.13
C HIS A 93 -19.20 8.83 7.13
N PHE A 94 -18.36 8.62 8.15
CA PHE A 94 -18.58 7.65 9.22
C PHE A 94 -18.50 8.39 10.56
N PRO A 95 -19.61 9.00 11.04
CA PRO A 95 -19.62 9.54 12.39
C PRO A 95 -19.27 8.41 13.35
N VAL A 96 -18.31 8.66 14.24
CA VAL A 96 -18.01 7.78 15.36
C VAL A 96 -19.29 7.71 16.17
N GLU A 97 -19.86 6.52 16.32
CA GLU A 97 -20.93 6.31 17.29
C GLU A 97 -20.34 6.60 18.67
N ASP A 98 -20.78 7.69 19.31
CA ASP A 98 -20.43 7.97 20.70
C ASP A 98 -20.91 6.78 21.54
N GLU A 99 -19.99 6.08 22.22
CA GLU A 99 -20.39 5.07 23.20
C GLU A 99 -21.25 5.73 24.29
N PRO A 100 -22.40 5.18 24.65
CA PRO A 100 -23.26 5.79 25.66
C PRO A 100 -22.51 5.86 26.99
N GLU A 101 -22.39 7.08 27.54
CA GLU A 101 -21.90 7.30 28.90
C GLU A 101 -22.73 6.43 29.86
N GLU A 102 -22.09 5.46 30.52
CA GLU A 102 -22.69 4.77 31.66
C GLU A 102 -23.02 5.81 32.74
N GLU A 103 -24.29 6.18 32.85
CA GLU A 103 -24.82 6.91 34.00
C GLU A 103 -24.55 6.08 35.27
N LYS A 104 -23.71 6.63 36.14
CA LYS A 104 -23.34 6.08 37.44
C LYS A 104 -24.33 6.45 38.53
#